data_AF-A0A1H0VJ19-F1
#
_entry.id   AF-A0A1H0VJ19-F1
#
_cell.length_a   1.000
_cell.length_b   1.000
_cell.length_c   1.000
_cell.angle_alpha   90.00
_cell.angle_beta   90.00
_cell.angle_gamma   90.00
#
_symmetry.space_group_name_H-M   'P 1'
#
loop_
_entity.id
_entity.type
_entity.pdbx_description
1 polymer ?
#
loop_
_entity_poly.entity_id
_entity_poly.type
_entity_poly.pdbx_seq_one_letter_code
_entity_poly.pdbx_strand_id
1 'polypeptide(L)'
;MSFDDYERFLDTLERAQSAIFKAQALNNPESMQKAEYALALSKKYLREIEEQLVEIEEIDRNDIQRKKEHIKHLSEAFESIRAY
;
A
#
# COMPACT_ATOMS: atom_id res chain seq x y z
N MET A 1 2.40 11.11 15.60
CA MET A 1 2.83 10.89 14.20
C MET A 1 3.47 12.17 13.72
N SER A 2 4.70 12.11 13.20
CA SER A 2 5.16 13.24 12.40
C SER A 2 4.53 13.12 11.01
N PHE A 3 4.37 14.25 10.33
CA PHE A 3 4.03 14.31 8.91
C PHE A 3 4.83 13.29 8.07
N ASP A 4 6.06 12.99 8.49
CA ASP A 4 6.97 12.03 7.86
C ASP A 4 6.45 10.58 7.83
N ASP A 5 5.67 10.13 8.82
CA ASP A 5 5.15 8.75 8.84
C ASP A 5 4.03 8.56 7.81
N TYR A 6 3.18 9.58 7.66
CA TYR A 6 2.14 9.59 6.63
C TYR A 6 2.75 9.74 5.22
N GLU A 7 3.76 10.60 5.04
CA GLU A 7 4.51 10.67 3.78
C GLU A 7 5.20 9.35 3.45
N ARG A 8 5.80 8.69 4.45
CA ARG A 8 6.40 7.36 4.27
C ARG A 8 5.37 6.32 3.84
N PHE A 9 4.16 6.38 4.37
CA PHE A 9 3.06 5.55 3.91
C PHE A 9 2.68 5.82 2.45
N LEU A 10 2.61 7.09 2.04
CA LEU A 10 2.31 7.44 0.66
C LEU A 10 3.37 6.91 -0.31
N ASP A 11 4.66 7.03 0.03
CA ASP A 11 5.77 6.48 -0.76
C ASP A 11 5.69 4.95 -0.86
N THR A 12 5.35 4.23 0.22
CA THR A 12 5.19 2.77 0.11
C THR A 12 3.97 2.36 -0.69
N LEU A 13 2.88 3.13 -0.65
CA LEU A 13 1.70 2.89 -1.48
C LEU A 13 2.01 3.04 -2.96
N GLU A 14 2.71 4.11 -3.35
CA GLU A 14 3.14 4.34 -4.74
C GLU A 14 4.10 3.24 -5.23
N ARG A 15 5.03 2.81 -4.37
CA ARG A 15 5.92 1.68 -4.66
C ARG A 15 5.15 0.37 -4.84
N ALA A 16 4.14 0.12 -4.02
CA ALA A 16 3.29 -1.07 -4.16
C ALA A 16 2.57 -1.08 -5.50
N GLN A 17 1.96 0.04 -5.89
CA GLN A 17 1.30 0.19 -7.19
C GLN A 17 2.28 -0.06 -8.35
N SER A 18 3.44 0.59 -8.32
CA SER A 18 4.48 0.43 -9.35
C SER A 18 5.01 -1.00 -9.44
N ALA A 19 5.19 -1.67 -8.30
CA ALA A 19 5.67 -3.04 -8.24
C ALA A 19 4.62 -4.03 -8.78
N ILE A 20 3.34 -3.83 -8.47
CA ILE A 20 2.25 -4.66 -8.99
C ILE A 20 2.13 -4.53 -10.52
N PHE A 21 2.23 -3.31 -11.07
CA PHE A 21 2.24 -3.13 -12.53
C PHE A 21 3.43 -3.81 -13.20
N LYS A 22 4.62 -3.76 -12.59
CA LYS A 22 5.78 -4.50 -13.08
C LYS A 22 5.58 -6.01 -13.00
N ALA A 23 4.98 -6.50 -11.92
CA ALA A 23 4.67 -7.91 -11.75
C ALA A 23 3.69 -8.41 -12.82
N GLN A 24 2.66 -7.63 -13.12
CA GLN A 24 1.72 -7.92 -14.21
C GLN A 24 2.41 -7.95 -15.58
N ALA A 25 3.31 -7.01 -15.84
CA ALA A 25 3.97 -6.88 -17.14
C ALA A 25 5.05 -7.95 -17.38
N LEU A 26 5.84 -8.28 -16.34
CA LEU A 26 6.99 -9.17 -16.46
C LEU A 26 6.68 -10.62 -16.10
N ASN A 27 5.65 -10.84 -15.26
CA ASN A 27 5.23 -12.13 -14.73
C ASN A 27 6.39 -13.05 -14.33
N ASN A 28 7.30 -12.54 -13.50
CA ASN A 28 8.46 -13.30 -13.03
C ASN A 28 8.56 -13.30 -11.49
N PRO A 29 9.24 -14.30 -10.89
CA PRO A 29 9.27 -14.46 -9.44
C PRO A 29 9.81 -13.24 -8.68
N GLU A 30 10.83 -12.57 -9.23
CA GLU A 30 11.43 -11.39 -8.60
C GLU A 30 10.45 -10.21 -8.55
N SER A 31 9.73 -9.96 -9.64
CA SER A 31 8.73 -8.90 -9.72
C SER A 31 7.54 -9.18 -8.81
N MET A 32 7.10 -10.44 -8.70
CA MET A 32 6.05 -10.87 -7.78
C MET A 32 6.47 -10.68 -6.31
N GLN A 33 7.69 -11.07 -5.95
CA GLN A 33 8.22 -10.90 -4.60
C GLN A 33 8.34 -9.41 -4.21
N LYS A 34 8.79 -8.55 -5.13
CA LYS A 34 8.86 -7.10 -4.90
C LYS A 34 7.48 -6.49 -4.71
N ALA A 35 6.48 -6.92 -5.49
CA ALA A 35 5.09 -6.49 -5.35
C ALA A 35 4.49 -6.93 -4.02
N GLU A 36 4.68 -8.19 -3.64
CA GLU A 36 4.21 -8.72 -2.35
C GLU A 36 4.83 -7.97 -1.17
N TYR A 37 6.14 -7.74 -1.20
CA TYR A 37 6.84 -6.99 -0.15
C TYR A 37 6.33 -5.55 -0.03
N ALA A 38 6.21 -4.83 -1.15
CA ALA A 38 5.75 -3.45 -1.14
C ALA A 38 4.29 -3.33 -0.67
N LEU A 39 3.42 -4.26 -1.08
CA LEU A 39 2.03 -4.31 -0.65
C LEU A 39 1.90 -4.66 0.85
N ALA A 40 2.73 -5.57 1.36
CA ALA A 40 2.76 -5.89 2.78
C ALA A 40 3.22 -4.69 3.62
N LEU A 41 4.22 -3.95 3.14
CA LEU A 41 4.74 -2.76 3.81
C LEU A 41 3.72 -1.62 3.85
N SER A 42 3.00 -1.38 2.75
CA SER A 42 1.95 -0.34 2.72
C SER A 42 0.78 -0.68 3.65
N LYS A 43 0.38 -1.95 3.73
CA LYS A 43 -0.61 -2.44 4.72
C LYS A 43 -0.14 -2.23 6.15
N LYS A 44 1.13 -2.49 6.43
CA LYS A 44 1.72 -2.27 7.76
C LYS A 44 1.64 -0.80 8.16
N TYR A 45 2.09 0.11 7.30
CA TYR A 45 2.07 1.55 7.61
C TYR A 45 0.65 2.12 7.67
N LEU A 46 -0.29 1.64 6.84
CA LEU A 46 -1.70 2.02 7.00
C LEU A 46 -2.22 1.68 8.39
N ARG A 47 -1.91 0.49 8.90
CA ARG A 47 -2.33 0.06 10.23
C ARG A 47 -1.70 0.92 11.34
N GLU A 48 -0.41 1.22 11.24
CA GLU A 48 0.28 2.10 12.19
C GLU A 48 -0.37 3.50 12.19
N ILE A 49 -0.79 3.99 11.02
CA ILE A 49 -1.52 5.25 10.90
C ILE A 49 -2.93 5.15 11.50
N GLU A 50 -3.68 4.08 11.23
CA GLU A 50 -5.00 3.82 11.81
C GLU A 50 -4.98 3.73 13.34
N GLU A 51 -3.95 3.11 13.91
CA GLU A 51 -3.77 3.02 15.36
C GLU A 51 -3.47 4.38 16.00
N GLN A 52 -2.81 5.29 15.27
CA GLN A 52 -2.42 6.63 15.75
C GLN A 52 -3.41 7.75 15.37
N LEU A 53 -4.32 7.50 14.43
CA LEU A 53 -5.38 8.44 13.98
C LEU A 53 -6.37 8.82 15.09
N VAL A 54 -6.35 8.11 16.21
CA VAL A 54 -7.10 8.48 17.42
C VAL A 54 -6.53 9.75 18.06
N GLU A 55 -5.25 10.05 17.85
CA GLU A 55 -4.52 11.11 18.56
C GLU A 55 -4.30 12.38 17.71
N ILE A 56 -4.63 12.39 16.42
CA ILE A 56 -4.17 13.42 15.47
C ILE A 56 -5.32 13.92 14.59
N GLU A 57 -5.67 15.20 14.76
CA GLU A 57 -6.73 15.89 14.01
C GLU A 57 -6.33 16.36 12.59
N GLU A 58 -5.03 16.34 12.24
CA GLU A 58 -4.54 16.90 10.97
C GLU A 58 -4.77 16.01 9.74
N ILE A 59 -4.92 14.70 9.92
CA ILE A 59 -5.11 13.76 8.79
C ILE A 59 -6.60 13.57 8.54
N ASP A 60 -7.06 13.93 7.34
CA ASP A 60 -8.44 13.72 6.92
C ASP A 60 -8.76 12.21 6.89
N ARG A 61 -9.66 11.78 7.78
CA ARG A 61 -10.15 10.39 7.84
C ARG A 61 -10.70 9.90 6.51
N ASN A 62 -11.26 10.79 5.68
CA ASN A 62 -11.73 10.43 4.36
C ASN A 62 -10.58 10.09 3.41
N ASP A 63 -9.44 10.80 3.50
CA ASP A 63 -8.27 10.45 2.70
C ASP A 63 -7.76 9.06 3.08
N ILE A 64 -7.63 8.78 4.37
CA ILE A 64 -7.20 7.47 4.86
C ILE A 64 -8.13 6.36 4.37
N GLN A 65 -9.44 6.59 4.40
CA GLN A 65 -10.41 5.65 3.86
C GLN A 65 -10.21 5.41 2.35
N ARG A 66 -9.88 6.46 1.57
CA ARG A 66 -9.53 6.31 0.14
C ARG A 66 -8.25 5.51 -0.06
N LYS A 67 -7.21 5.76 0.74
CA LYS A 67 -5.94 5.02 0.65
C LYS A 67 -6.11 3.55 1.05
N LYS A 68 -6.98 3.26 2.01
CA LYS A 68 -7.38 1.90 2.37
C LYS A 68 -8.06 1.18 1.22
N GLU A 69 -9.02 1.83 0.55
CA GLU A 69 -9.66 1.24 -0.63
C GLU A 69 -8.65 1.03 -1.78
N HIS A 70 -7.70 1.96 -1.95
CA HIS A 70 -6.61 1.80 -2.92
C HIS A 70 -5.76 0.55 -2.62
N ILE A 71 -5.36 0.33 -1.37
CA ILE A 71 -4.62 -0.89 -0.95
C ILE A 71 -5.43 -2.16 -1.20
N LYS A 72 -6.75 -2.11 -0.97
CA LYS A 72 -7.63 -3.24 -1.27
C LYS A 72 -7.63 -3.57 -2.76
N HIS A 73 -7.80 -2.59 -3.65
CA HIS A 73 -7.73 -2.81 -5.09
C HIS A 73 -6.37 -3.33 -5.55
N LEU A 74 -5.28 -2.81 -4.99
CA LEU A 74 -3.94 -3.32 -5.26
C LEU A 74 -3.77 -4.78 -4.82
N SER A 75 -4.41 -5.17 -3.71
CA SER A 75 -4.41 -6.56 -3.23
C SER A 75 -5.17 -7.48 -4.18
N GLU A 76 -6.38 -7.07 -4.60
CA GLU A 76 -7.20 -7.80 -5.55
C GLU A 76 -6.47 -7.98 -6.90
N ALA A 77 -5.80 -6.92 -7.39
CA ALA A 77 -5.00 -6.98 -8.60
C ALA A 77 -3.80 -7.94 -8.45
N PHE A 78 -3.08 -7.88 -7.33
CA PHE A 78 -1.95 -8.77 -7.09
C PHE A 78 -2.36 -10.24 -6.97
N GLU A 79 -3.47 -10.52 -6.28
CA GLU A 79 -4.03 -11.87 -6.18
C GLU A 79 -4.45 -12.41 -7.55
N SER A 80 -5.05 -11.56 -8.39
CA SER A 80 -5.39 -11.93 -9.76
C SER A 80 -4.13 -12.29 -10.55
N ILE A 81 -3.05 -11.51 -10.48
CA ILE A 81 -1.79 -11.81 -11.18
C ILE A 81 -1.20 -13.14 -10.69
N ARG A 82 -1.21 -13.39 -9.37
CA ARG A 82 -0.64 -14.61 -8.78
C ARG A 82 -1.40 -15.89 -9.14
N ALA A 83 -2.67 -15.78 -9.51
CA ALA A 83 -3.51 -16.92 -9.88
C ALA A 83 -3.27 -17.41 -11.33
N TYR A 84 -2.63 -16.60 -12.18
CA TYR A 84 -2.29 -16.92 -13.57
C TYR A 84 -0.85 -17.40 -13.73
#